data_AF-A0A438HN37-F1
#
_entry.id   AF-A0A438HN37-F1
#
_cell.length_a   1.000
_cell.length_b   1.000
_cell.length_c   1.000
_cell.angle_alpha   90.00
_cell.angle_beta   90.00
_cell.angle_gamma   90.00
#
_symmetry.space_group_name_H-M   'P 1'
#
loop_
_entity.id
_entity.type
_entity.pdbx_description
1 polymer ?
#
loop_
_entity_poly.entity_id
_entity_poly.type
_entity_poly.pdbx_seq_one_letter_code
_entity_poly.pdbx_strand_id
1 'polypeptide(L)'
;MSGQSQRLTVVPTVTMLGVMKARLVGATRGHALLKKKSDALTVQFRQILKKINIKHVVLENVQNASLKVRSRQENVAGVKLPKFEYFNEGETKNDLTGLARGGQQVQLCRAAYVKAIEVLVELASLQTSFLTLDDAIKTTNRRVNALENVVKPRLENTIIYIKGELDELEREDFFRLKKIQGYKKREMERQMASAKEFSEDQFAGKVSLQKGISLNAAHNLLSAAMENDEDIIF
;
A
#
# COMPACT_ATOMS: atom_id res chain seq x y z
N MET A 1 -32.99 20.73 -16.22
CA MET A 1 -32.20 20.69 -14.98
C MET A 1 -30.99 19.77 -15.18
N SER A 2 -29.84 20.28 -15.64
CA SER A 2 -28.51 19.63 -15.54
C SER A 2 -27.47 20.43 -16.35
N GLY A 3 -26.94 21.52 -15.80
CA GLY A 3 -25.93 22.32 -16.50
C GLY A 3 -24.95 23.08 -15.61
N GLN A 4 -25.05 22.93 -14.29
CA GLN A 4 -24.32 23.75 -13.32
C GLN A 4 -23.04 23.10 -12.78
N SER A 5 -22.44 22.17 -13.55
CA SER A 5 -21.16 21.52 -13.20
C SER A 5 -20.06 21.69 -14.26
N GLN A 6 -20.22 22.63 -15.21
CA GLN A 6 -19.29 22.80 -16.34
C GLN A 6 -18.34 23.99 -16.23
N ARG A 7 -17.93 24.41 -15.04
CA ARG A 7 -16.72 25.24 -14.88
C ARG A 7 -15.97 24.85 -13.63
N LEU A 8 -14.67 24.61 -13.78
CA LEU A 8 -13.73 24.67 -12.66
C LEU A 8 -13.82 26.09 -12.09
N THR A 9 -14.15 26.20 -10.81
CA THR A 9 -14.12 27.46 -10.05
C THR A 9 -12.66 27.89 -9.89
N VAL A 10 -12.16 28.65 -10.86
CA VAL A 10 -10.81 29.19 -10.78
C VAL A 10 -10.81 30.68 -11.07
N VAL A 11 -10.07 31.40 -10.23
CA VAL A 11 -9.96 32.86 -10.30
C VAL A 11 -9.40 33.24 -11.68
N PRO A 12 -10.02 34.19 -12.40
CA PRO A 12 -9.61 34.57 -13.74
C PRO A 12 -8.32 35.39 -13.71
N THR A 13 -7.19 34.71 -13.54
CA THR A 13 -5.84 35.27 -13.61
C THR A 13 -5.13 34.83 -14.88
N VAL A 14 -4.15 35.61 -15.34
CA VAL A 14 -3.36 35.32 -16.57
C VAL A 14 -2.66 33.95 -16.46
N THR A 15 -2.20 33.59 -15.26
CA THR A 15 -1.62 32.27 -14.96
C THR A 15 -2.64 31.15 -15.14
N MET A 16 -3.88 31.33 -14.68
CA MET A 16 -4.96 30.36 -14.85
C MET A 16 -5.39 30.21 -16.31
N LEU A 17 -5.36 31.28 -17.11
CA LEU A 17 -5.61 31.22 -18.55
C LEU A 17 -4.56 30.32 -19.25
N GLY A 18 -3.29 30.45 -18.87
CA GLY A 18 -2.21 29.56 -19.35
C GLY A 18 -2.43 28.09 -18.99
N VAL A 19 -2.77 27.81 -17.74
CA VAL A 19 -3.09 26.45 -17.26
C VAL A 19 -4.28 25.84 -18.02
N MET A 20 -5.33 26.63 -18.26
CA MET A 20 -6.51 26.17 -19.00
C MET A 20 -6.23 25.92 -20.49
N LYS A 21 -5.41 26.76 -21.14
CA LYS A 21 -4.96 26.51 -22.52
C LYS A 21 -4.12 25.24 -22.62
N ALA A 22 -3.20 25.01 -21.68
CA ALA A 22 -2.41 23.78 -21.64
C ALA A 22 -3.29 22.53 -21.44
N ARG A 23 -4.28 22.59 -20.55
CA ARG A 23 -5.27 21.52 -20.35
C ARG A 23 -6.13 21.27 -21.59
N LEU A 24 -6.54 22.32 -22.30
CA LEU A 24 -7.31 22.20 -23.55
C LEU A 24 -6.49 21.52 -24.66
N VAL A 25 -5.22 21.87 -24.80
CA VAL A 25 -4.32 21.21 -25.77
C VAL A 25 -4.06 19.75 -25.39
N GLY A 26 -3.90 19.45 -24.09
CA GLY A 26 -3.80 18.07 -23.59
C GLY A 26 -5.07 17.25 -23.86
N ALA A 27 -6.25 17.83 -23.62
CA ALA A 27 -7.53 17.19 -23.83
C ALA A 27 -7.84 16.94 -25.32
N THR A 28 -7.52 17.90 -26.21
CA THR A 28 -7.72 17.74 -27.66
C THR A 28 -6.80 16.67 -28.24
N ARG A 29 -5.52 16.62 -27.81
CA ARG A 29 -4.60 15.53 -28.16
C ARG A 29 -5.06 14.19 -27.60
N GLY A 30 -5.50 14.16 -26.34
CA GLY A 30 -6.06 12.97 -25.70
C GLY A 30 -7.28 12.42 -26.45
N HIS A 31 -8.22 13.28 -26.83
CA HIS A 31 -9.38 12.90 -27.63
C HIS A 31 -8.95 12.32 -28.99
N ALA A 32 -8.02 12.97 -29.70
CA ALA A 32 -7.56 12.48 -31.00
C ALA A 32 -6.92 11.08 -30.89
N LEU A 33 -6.12 10.84 -29.84
CA LEU A 33 -5.52 9.53 -29.57
C LEU A 33 -6.57 8.48 -29.20
N LEU A 34 -7.53 8.84 -28.34
CA LEU A 34 -8.61 7.95 -27.94
C LEU A 34 -9.53 7.61 -29.11
N LYS A 35 -9.81 8.56 -29.99
CA LYS A 35 -10.62 8.32 -31.20
C LYS A 35 -9.91 7.41 -32.20
N LYS A 36 -8.61 7.60 -32.42
CA LYS A 36 -7.81 6.65 -33.23
C LYS A 36 -7.85 5.24 -32.63
N LYS A 37 -7.76 5.10 -31.31
CA LYS A 37 -7.88 3.81 -30.62
C LYS A 37 -9.28 3.22 -30.80
N SER A 38 -10.35 4.00 -30.65
CA SER A 38 -11.73 3.51 -30.82
C SER A 38 -12.02 3.08 -32.24
N ASP A 39 -11.53 3.83 -33.24
CA ASP A 39 -11.73 3.49 -34.65
C ASP A 39 -10.97 2.21 -35.01
N ALA A 40 -9.73 2.05 -34.53
CA ALA A 40 -8.96 0.83 -34.68
C ALA A 40 -9.65 -0.38 -34.04
N LEU A 41 -10.18 -0.23 -32.83
CA LEU A 41 -10.96 -1.27 -32.15
C LEU A 41 -12.25 -1.60 -32.93
N THR A 42 -12.92 -0.61 -33.51
CA THR A 42 -14.13 -0.81 -34.32
C THR A 42 -13.83 -1.58 -35.61
N VAL A 43 -12.66 -1.32 -36.23
CA VAL A 43 -12.20 -2.09 -37.40
C VAL A 43 -11.90 -3.53 -37.02
N GLN A 44 -11.19 -3.76 -35.91
CA GLN A 44 -10.92 -5.11 -35.39
C GLN A 44 -12.22 -5.84 -35.04
N PHE A 45 -13.17 -5.16 -34.39
CA PHE A 45 -14.49 -5.69 -34.09
C PHE A 45 -15.26 -6.08 -35.36
N ARG A 46 -15.24 -5.24 -36.41
CA ARG A 46 -15.82 -5.56 -37.72
C ARG A 46 -15.14 -6.74 -38.41
N GLN A 47 -13.82 -6.88 -38.31
CA GLN A 47 -13.10 -8.04 -38.84
C GLN A 47 -13.49 -9.33 -38.11
N ILE A 48 -13.66 -9.28 -36.79
CA ILE A 48 -14.18 -10.38 -35.99
C ILE A 48 -15.62 -10.73 -36.43
N LEU A 49 -16.49 -9.74 -36.62
CA LEU A 49 -17.85 -9.98 -37.14
C LEU A 49 -17.85 -10.61 -38.54
N LYS A 50 -16.95 -10.19 -39.43
CA LYS A 50 -16.79 -10.83 -40.75
C LYS A 50 -16.30 -12.28 -40.66
N LYS A 51 -15.38 -12.60 -39.74
CA LYS A 51 -14.98 -13.99 -39.46
C LYS A 51 -16.14 -14.81 -38.88
N ILE A 52 -17.01 -14.18 -38.09
CA ILE A 52 -18.23 -14.79 -37.57
C ILE A 52 -19.28 -15.01 -38.68
N ASN A 53 -19.18 -14.37 -39.84
CA ASN A 53 -20.15 -14.53 -40.93
C ASN A 53 -20.13 -15.94 -41.57
N ILE A 54 -19.08 -16.73 -41.35
CA ILE A 54 -19.07 -18.18 -41.65
C ILE A 54 -20.17 -18.90 -40.85
N LYS A 55 -20.55 -18.38 -39.68
CA LYS A 55 -21.67 -18.93 -38.91
C LYS A 55 -23.00 -18.83 -39.66
N HIS A 56 -23.25 -17.85 -40.51
CA HIS A 56 -24.58 -17.72 -41.14
C HIS A 56 -24.90 -18.89 -42.07
N VAL A 57 -23.94 -19.29 -42.92
CA VAL A 57 -24.06 -20.44 -43.83
C VAL A 57 -24.16 -21.77 -43.05
N VAL A 58 -23.51 -21.87 -41.89
CA VAL A 58 -23.57 -23.07 -41.03
C VAL A 58 -24.84 -23.09 -40.18
N LEU A 59 -25.32 -21.94 -39.71
CA LEU A 59 -26.54 -21.79 -38.89
C LEU A 59 -27.82 -21.97 -39.70
N GLU A 60 -27.83 -21.58 -40.98
CA GLU A 60 -28.97 -21.82 -41.89
C GLU A 60 -29.17 -23.32 -42.17
N ASN A 61 -28.08 -24.10 -42.20
CA ASN A 61 -28.14 -25.54 -42.46
C ASN A 61 -28.25 -26.41 -41.19
N VAL A 62 -27.97 -25.85 -40.01
CA VAL A 62 -27.94 -26.60 -38.74
C VAL A 62 -28.77 -25.87 -37.68
N GLN A 63 -29.99 -26.37 -37.44
CA GLN A 63 -30.92 -25.76 -36.48
C GLN A 63 -30.50 -25.98 -35.01
N ASN A 64 -29.89 -27.13 -34.69
CA ASN A 64 -29.45 -27.47 -33.33
C ASN A 64 -28.02 -28.03 -33.34
N ALA A 65 -27.19 -27.59 -32.39
CA ALA A 65 -25.84 -28.12 -32.19
C ALA A 65 -25.89 -29.53 -31.57
N SER A 66 -25.20 -30.49 -32.20
CA SER A 66 -25.09 -31.87 -31.69
C SER A 66 -24.10 -32.02 -30.52
N LEU A 67 -23.05 -31.19 -30.49
CA LEU A 67 -22.09 -31.10 -29.39
C LEU A 67 -22.21 -29.72 -28.76
N LYS A 68 -22.45 -29.67 -27.45
CA LYS A 68 -22.47 -28.43 -26.67
C LYS A 68 -21.32 -28.42 -25.70
N VAL A 69 -20.80 -27.23 -25.38
CA VAL A 69 -19.76 -27.05 -24.37
C VAL A 69 -20.37 -26.36 -23.16
N ARG A 70 -20.18 -26.94 -21.99
CA ARG A 70 -20.57 -26.37 -20.70
C ARG A 70 -19.33 -25.78 -20.04
N SER A 71 -19.46 -24.58 -19.49
CA SER A 71 -18.41 -24.02 -18.63
C SER A 71 -18.69 -24.38 -17.17
N ARG A 72 -17.67 -24.89 -16.49
CA ARG A 72 -17.61 -25.11 -15.05
C ARG A 72 -16.54 -24.19 -14.48
N GLN A 73 -16.77 -23.67 -13.28
CA GLN A 73 -15.75 -22.90 -12.57
C GLN A 73 -15.05 -23.82 -11.57
N GLU A 74 -13.73 -23.85 -11.60
CA GLU A 74 -12.88 -24.53 -10.62
C GLU A 74 -12.04 -23.49 -9.90
N ASN A 75 -11.84 -23.64 -8.59
CA ASN A 75 -10.99 -22.74 -7.82
C ASN A 75 -9.64 -23.40 -7.58
N VAL A 76 -8.57 -22.77 -8.06
CA VAL A 76 -7.19 -23.23 -7.81
C VAL A 76 -6.39 -22.04 -7.28
N ALA A 77 -5.80 -22.22 -6.09
CA ALA A 77 -4.97 -21.20 -5.43
C ALA A 77 -5.62 -19.80 -5.30
N GLY A 78 -6.95 -19.75 -5.14
CA GLY A 78 -7.70 -18.50 -5.01
C GLY A 78 -8.06 -17.82 -6.35
N VAL A 79 -7.69 -18.43 -7.48
CA VAL A 79 -8.07 -17.98 -8.82
C VAL A 79 -9.17 -18.90 -9.37
N LYS A 80 -10.30 -18.31 -9.79
CA LYS A 80 -11.41 -19.03 -10.41
C LYS A 80 -11.09 -19.30 -11.89
N LEU A 81 -10.81 -20.55 -12.20
CA LEU A 81 -10.50 -21.05 -13.54
C LEU A 81 -11.77 -21.56 -14.23
N PRO A 82 -12.06 -21.12 -15.47
CA PRO A 82 -13.10 -21.74 -16.27
C PRO A 82 -12.56 -23.05 -16.88
N LYS A 83 -13.17 -24.18 -16.51
CA LYS A 83 -13.01 -25.46 -17.20
C LYS A 83 -14.17 -25.67 -18.17
N PHE A 84 -13.87 -26.25 -19.32
CA PHE A 84 -14.88 -26.59 -20.32
C PHE A 84 -15.08 -28.10 -20.37
N GLU A 85 -16.33 -28.53 -20.20
CA GLU A 85 -16.76 -29.93 -20.35
C GLU A 85 -17.63 -30.03 -21.61
N TYR A 86 -17.42 -31.05 -22.43
CA TYR A 86 -18.31 -31.30 -23.57
C TYR A 86 -19.52 -32.13 -23.13
N PHE A 87 -20.69 -31.79 -23.67
CA PHE A 87 -21.94 -32.50 -23.41
C PHE A 87 -22.65 -32.80 -24.73
N ASN A 88 -23.05 -34.06 -24.91
CA ASN A 88 -23.78 -34.52 -26.08
C ASN A 88 -25.26 -34.56 -25.72
N GLU A 89 -26.02 -33.57 -26.16
CA GLU A 89 -27.47 -33.59 -26.05
C GLU A 89 -27.99 -34.40 -27.24
N GLY A 90 -28.14 -35.70 -27.01
CA GLY A 90 -28.37 -36.70 -28.04
C GLY A 90 -29.74 -36.57 -28.69
N GLU A 91 -29.77 -35.94 -29.87
CA GLU A 91 -30.67 -36.32 -30.96
C GLU A 91 -29.93 -36.13 -32.29
N THR A 92 -29.20 -37.15 -32.70
CA THR A 92 -28.70 -37.22 -34.07
C THR A 92 -29.80 -37.78 -34.95
N LYS A 93 -30.54 -36.91 -35.63
CA LYS A 93 -31.32 -37.29 -36.82
C LYS A 93 -30.32 -37.81 -37.86
N ASN A 94 -30.19 -39.13 -37.96
CA ASN A 94 -29.33 -39.77 -38.94
C ASN A 94 -30.10 -39.85 -40.26
N ASP A 95 -30.29 -38.72 -40.93
CA ASP A 95 -30.95 -38.61 -42.24
C ASP A 95 -30.08 -39.16 -43.39
N LEU A 96 -29.09 -39.99 -43.07
CA LEU A 96 -28.12 -40.55 -44.01
C LEU A 96 -28.55 -41.91 -44.57
N THR A 97 -29.84 -42.24 -44.47
CA THR A 97 -30.44 -43.50 -44.91
C THR A 97 -30.55 -43.63 -46.43
N GLY A 98 -30.22 -42.57 -47.20
CA GLY A 98 -30.28 -42.54 -48.66
C GLY A 98 -28.94 -42.62 -49.40
N LEU A 99 -27.79 -42.67 -48.69
CA LEU A 99 -26.46 -42.47 -49.30
C LEU A 99 -25.67 -43.76 -49.62
N ALA A 100 -26.36 -44.91 -49.69
CA ALA A 100 -25.76 -46.22 -50.00
C ALA A 100 -24.42 -46.46 -49.27
N ARG A 101 -23.34 -46.82 -49.99
CA ARG A 101 -21.98 -46.99 -49.42
C ARG A 101 -21.31 -45.69 -48.96
N GLY A 102 -21.73 -44.54 -49.47
CA GLY A 102 -21.20 -43.23 -49.07
C GLY A 102 -21.55 -42.86 -47.63
N GLY A 103 -22.68 -43.37 -47.13
CA GLY A 103 -23.12 -43.14 -45.75
C GLY A 103 -22.12 -43.64 -44.71
N GLN A 104 -21.47 -44.76 -44.97
CA GLN A 104 -20.49 -45.36 -44.08
C GLN A 104 -19.21 -44.52 -43.98
N GLN A 105 -18.71 -43.97 -45.09
CA GLN A 105 -17.53 -43.10 -45.08
C GLN A 105 -17.80 -41.79 -44.34
N VAL A 106 -19.01 -41.22 -44.51
CA VAL A 106 -19.42 -40.00 -43.80
C VAL A 106 -19.55 -40.24 -42.29
N GLN A 107 -20.03 -41.41 -41.86
CA GLN A 107 -20.07 -41.78 -40.44
C GLN A 107 -18.66 -41.91 -39.85
N LEU A 108 -17.71 -42.51 -40.57
CA LEU A 108 -16.31 -42.60 -40.14
C LEU A 108 -15.68 -41.21 -40.00
N CYS A 109 -15.87 -40.33 -40.98
CA CYS A 109 -15.43 -38.94 -40.90
C CYS A 109 -16.04 -38.20 -39.72
N ARG A 110 -17.35 -38.39 -39.47
CA ARG A 110 -18.04 -37.82 -38.32
C ARG A 110 -17.42 -38.28 -36.99
N ALA A 111 -17.12 -39.58 -36.86
CA ALA A 111 -16.49 -40.13 -35.67
C ALA A 111 -15.08 -39.55 -35.43
N ALA A 112 -14.28 -39.39 -36.50
CA ALA A 112 -12.98 -38.72 -36.41
C ALA A 112 -13.10 -37.24 -36.01
N TYR A 113 -14.12 -36.55 -36.53
CA TYR A 113 -14.37 -35.14 -36.23
C TYR A 113 -14.82 -34.91 -34.78
N VAL A 114 -15.66 -35.80 -34.23
CA VAL A 114 -16.06 -35.74 -32.82
C VAL A 114 -14.85 -35.87 -31.90
N LYS A 115 -13.96 -36.85 -32.17
CA LYS A 115 -12.70 -37.01 -31.42
C LYS A 115 -11.80 -35.78 -31.51
N ALA A 116 -11.73 -35.14 -32.67
CA ALA A 116 -10.96 -33.90 -32.83
C ALA A 116 -11.55 -32.74 -32.02
N ILE A 117 -12.88 -32.61 -31.96
CA ILE A 117 -13.55 -31.59 -31.16
C ILE A 117 -13.30 -31.82 -29.66
N GLU A 118 -13.32 -33.06 -29.18
CA GLU A 118 -13.01 -33.39 -27.77
C GLU A 118 -11.62 -32.85 -27.37
N VAL A 119 -10.58 -33.14 -28.16
CA VAL A 119 -9.22 -32.64 -27.92
C VAL A 119 -9.14 -31.12 -28.03
N LEU A 120 -9.88 -30.50 -28.95
CA LEU A 120 -9.93 -29.04 -29.06
C LEU A 120 -10.59 -28.38 -27.86
N VAL A 121 -11.63 -28.98 -27.27
CA VAL A 121 -12.29 -28.47 -26.06
C VAL A 121 -11.34 -28.56 -24.87
N GLU A 122 -10.61 -29.66 -24.72
CA GLU A 122 -9.57 -29.81 -23.69
C GLU A 122 -8.46 -28.77 -23.86
N LEU A 123 -7.96 -28.59 -25.08
CA LEU A 123 -6.94 -27.57 -25.39
C LEU A 123 -7.44 -26.16 -25.04
N ALA A 124 -8.67 -25.82 -25.41
CA ALA A 124 -9.27 -24.52 -25.14
C ALA A 124 -9.44 -24.27 -23.62
N SER A 125 -9.78 -25.32 -22.86
CA SER A 125 -9.84 -25.27 -21.39
C SER A 125 -8.48 -24.95 -20.77
N LEU A 126 -7.42 -25.61 -21.25
CA LEU A 126 -6.06 -25.35 -20.79
C LEU A 126 -5.57 -23.95 -21.18
N GLN A 127 -5.80 -23.52 -22.42
CA GLN A 127 -5.40 -22.18 -22.91
C GLN A 127 -6.06 -21.05 -22.11
N THR A 128 -7.38 -21.17 -21.88
CA THR A 128 -8.11 -20.15 -21.11
C THR A 128 -7.63 -20.13 -19.66
N SER A 129 -7.41 -21.31 -19.07
CA SER A 129 -6.87 -21.43 -17.71
C SER A 129 -5.48 -20.78 -17.60
N PHE A 130 -4.60 -21.03 -18.58
CA PHE A 130 -3.26 -20.45 -18.63
C PHE A 130 -3.28 -18.93 -18.69
N LEU A 131 -4.11 -18.33 -19.55
CA LEU A 131 -4.23 -16.87 -19.64
C LEU A 131 -4.74 -16.25 -18.33
N THR A 132 -5.76 -16.85 -17.70
CA THR A 132 -6.28 -16.34 -16.43
C THR A 132 -5.28 -16.48 -15.28
N LEU A 133 -4.48 -17.54 -15.26
CA LEU A 133 -3.40 -17.72 -14.27
C LEU A 133 -2.25 -16.76 -14.52
N ASP A 134 -1.86 -16.52 -15.78
CA ASP A 134 -0.79 -15.58 -16.14
C ASP A 134 -1.13 -14.15 -15.68
N ASP A 135 -2.37 -13.70 -15.89
CA ASP A 135 -2.84 -12.41 -15.38
C ASP A 135 -2.80 -12.35 -13.85
N ALA A 136 -3.24 -13.41 -13.17
CA ALA A 136 -3.19 -13.49 -11.71
C ALA A 136 -1.75 -13.44 -11.17
N ILE A 137 -0.82 -14.15 -11.82
CA ILE A 137 0.60 -14.15 -11.48
C ILE A 137 1.19 -12.74 -11.69
N LYS A 138 0.90 -12.07 -12.81
CA LYS A 138 1.37 -10.70 -13.07
C LYS A 138 0.87 -9.71 -12.02
N THR A 139 -0.40 -9.80 -11.62
CA THR A 139 -0.93 -8.94 -10.55
C THR A 139 -0.27 -9.22 -9.20
N THR A 140 -0.01 -10.50 -8.89
CA THR A 140 0.66 -10.91 -7.65
C THR A 140 2.12 -10.44 -7.65
N ASN A 141 2.87 -10.65 -8.72
CA ASN A 141 4.25 -10.15 -8.85
C ASN A 141 4.32 -8.63 -8.74
N ARG A 142 3.38 -7.90 -9.33
CA ARG A 142 3.31 -6.44 -9.18
C ARG A 142 3.06 -6.03 -7.73
N ARG A 143 2.22 -6.77 -6.98
CA ARG A 143 1.97 -6.53 -5.55
C ARG A 143 3.21 -6.83 -4.71
N VAL A 144 3.89 -7.93 -4.97
CA VAL A 144 5.16 -8.29 -4.30
C VAL A 144 6.19 -7.19 -4.52
N ASN A 145 6.39 -6.76 -5.77
CA ASN A 145 7.34 -5.69 -6.09
C ASN A 145 6.99 -4.36 -5.41
N ALA A 146 5.69 -4.03 -5.28
CA ALA A 146 5.25 -2.84 -4.56
C ALA A 146 5.50 -2.94 -3.05
N LEU A 147 5.31 -4.12 -2.47
CA LEU A 147 5.59 -4.35 -1.05
C LEU A 147 7.10 -4.26 -0.77
N GLU A 148 7.92 -4.90 -1.59
CA GLU A 148 9.37 -4.95 -1.42
C GLU A 148 10.02 -3.58 -1.63
N ASN A 149 9.64 -2.86 -2.69
CA ASN A 149 10.36 -1.66 -3.10
C ASN A 149 9.69 -0.35 -2.64
N VAL A 150 8.42 -0.38 -2.21
CA VAL A 150 7.69 0.83 -1.82
C VAL A 150 7.22 0.77 -0.37
N VAL A 151 6.51 -0.29 0.02
CA VAL A 151 5.88 -0.31 1.36
C VAL A 151 6.90 -0.62 2.45
N LYS A 152 7.71 -1.66 2.27
CA LYS A 152 8.70 -2.07 3.28
C LYS A 152 9.72 -0.96 3.60
N PRO A 153 10.36 -0.28 2.63
CA PRO A 153 11.29 0.79 2.94
C PRO A 153 10.61 2.00 3.61
N ARG A 154 9.35 2.30 3.24
CA ARG A 154 8.59 3.38 3.89
C ARG A 154 8.32 3.07 5.36
N LEU A 155 7.93 1.83 5.66
CA LEU A 155 7.70 1.38 7.04
C LEU A 155 9.00 1.39 7.85
N GLU A 156 10.11 0.91 7.28
CA GLU A 156 11.41 0.93 7.95
C GLU A 156 11.86 2.36 8.29
N ASN A 157 11.71 3.31 7.36
CA ASN A 157 12.01 4.72 7.62
C ASN A 157 11.12 5.32 8.71
N THR A 158 9.83 4.98 8.72
CA THR A 158 8.91 5.43 9.79
C THR A 158 9.30 4.85 11.14
N ILE A 159 9.72 3.58 11.21
CA ILE A 159 10.18 2.96 12.45
C ILE A 159 11.46 3.64 12.95
N ILE A 160 12.41 3.95 12.05
CA ILE A 160 13.64 4.68 12.41
C ILE A 160 13.30 6.06 12.98
N TYR A 161 12.37 6.78 12.37
CA TYR A 161 11.93 8.09 12.87
C TYR A 161 11.31 7.99 14.27
N ILE A 162 10.38 7.04 14.48
CA ILE A 162 9.73 6.85 15.79
C ILE A 162 10.76 6.49 16.87
N LYS A 163 11.73 5.62 16.55
CA LYS A 163 12.80 5.28 17.50
C LYS A 163 13.68 6.49 17.83
N GLY A 164 14.05 7.29 16.84
CA GLY A 164 14.83 8.50 17.06
C GLY A 164 14.11 9.52 17.96
N GLU A 165 12.81 9.71 17.77
CA GLU A 165 11.99 10.58 18.63
C GLU A 165 11.86 10.03 20.05
N LEU A 166 11.66 8.72 20.21
CA LEU A 166 11.61 8.10 21.54
C LEU A 166 12.94 8.21 22.29
N ASP A 167 14.06 7.97 21.62
CA ASP A 167 15.40 8.08 22.21
C ASP A 167 15.71 9.54 22.63
N GLU A 168 15.22 10.53 21.87
CA GLU A 168 15.39 11.95 22.23
C GLU A 168 14.50 12.35 23.42
N LEU A 169 13.24 11.88 23.45
CA LEU A 169 12.36 12.07 24.61
C LEU A 169 12.96 11.45 25.89
N GLU A 170 13.47 10.21 25.80
CA GLU A 170 14.15 9.55 26.92
C GLU A 170 15.41 10.32 27.34
N ARG A 171 16.15 10.87 26.38
CA ARG A 171 17.33 11.69 26.63
C ARG A 171 16.96 13.00 27.34
N GLU A 172 15.92 13.70 26.89
CA GLU A 172 15.42 14.91 27.55
C GLU A 172 14.95 14.64 28.99
N ASP A 173 14.19 13.57 29.20
CA ASP A 173 13.76 13.12 30.52
C ASP A 173 14.96 12.80 31.41
N PHE A 174 15.97 12.12 30.87
CA PHE A 174 17.21 11.82 31.57
C PHE A 174 17.99 13.09 31.94
N PHE A 175 18.10 14.08 31.03
CA PHE A 175 18.75 15.35 31.32
C PHE A 175 18.00 16.17 32.37
N ARG A 176 16.66 16.20 32.32
CA ARG A 176 15.82 16.84 33.34
C ARG A 176 16.05 16.22 34.71
N LEU A 177 16.01 14.89 34.82
CA LEU A 177 16.28 14.17 36.06
C LEU A 177 17.71 14.41 36.58
N LYS A 178 18.71 14.43 35.69
CA LYS A 178 20.11 14.67 36.05
C LYS A 178 20.34 16.08 36.58
N LYS A 179 19.71 17.11 35.99
CA LYS A 179 19.79 18.48 36.54
C LYS A 179 19.22 18.54 37.94
N ILE A 180 18.03 17.97 38.16
CA ILE A 180 17.38 17.96 39.49
C ILE A 180 18.25 17.25 40.53
N GLN A 181 18.80 16.08 40.20
CA GLN A 181 19.72 15.38 41.08
C GLN A 181 21.02 16.18 41.32
N GLY A 182 21.54 16.86 40.31
CA GLY A 182 22.71 17.74 40.42
C GLY A 182 22.48 18.92 41.38
N TYR A 183 21.32 19.56 41.31
CA TYR A 183 20.93 20.62 42.25
C TYR A 183 20.80 20.07 43.67
N LYS A 184 20.04 18.99 43.88
CA LYS A 184 19.88 18.35 45.20
C LYS A 184 21.21 17.90 45.79
N LYS A 185 22.12 17.38 44.97
CA LYS A 185 23.46 16.94 45.42
C LYS A 185 24.34 18.13 45.85
N ARG A 186 24.37 19.22 45.07
CA ARG A 186 25.09 20.45 45.47
C ARG A 186 24.53 21.07 46.74
N GLU A 187 23.22 21.02 46.91
CA GLU A 187 22.55 21.53 48.10
C GLU A 187 22.87 20.69 49.33
N MET A 188 22.85 19.36 49.20
CA MET A 188 23.33 18.43 50.23
C MET A 188 24.81 18.63 50.56
N GLU A 189 25.68 18.82 49.56
CA GLU A 189 27.11 19.09 49.79
C GLU A 189 27.34 20.41 50.55
N ARG A 190 26.57 21.47 50.23
CA ARG A 190 26.60 22.72 51.02
C ARG A 190 26.11 22.52 52.45
N GLN A 191 25.05 21.75 52.65
CA GLN A 191 24.53 21.43 53.99
C GLN A 191 25.49 20.54 54.80
N MET A 192 26.17 19.60 54.15
CA MET A 192 27.21 18.79 54.81
C MET A 192 28.47 19.60 55.12
N ALA A 193 28.84 20.56 54.26
CA ALA A 193 29.96 21.47 54.51
C ALA A 193 29.65 22.37 55.71
N SER A 194 28.47 23.01 55.75
CA SER A 194 28.07 23.82 56.90
C SER A 194 27.89 23.01 58.18
N ALA A 195 27.39 21.77 58.09
CA ALA A 195 27.33 20.87 59.26
C ALA A 195 28.72 20.43 59.74
N LYS A 196 29.69 20.24 58.83
CA LYS A 196 31.08 19.95 59.20
C LYS A 196 31.75 21.14 59.85
N GLU A 197 31.61 22.35 59.30
CA GLU A 197 32.11 23.59 59.90
C GLU A 197 31.53 23.79 61.30
N PHE A 198 30.22 23.59 61.47
CA PHE A 198 29.57 23.69 62.79
C PHE A 198 30.07 22.61 63.79
N SER A 199 30.44 21.43 63.29
CA SER A 199 31.01 20.36 64.11
C SER A 199 32.48 20.59 64.47
N GLU A 200 33.27 21.18 63.56
CA GLU A 200 34.65 21.59 63.79
C GLU A 200 34.71 22.77 64.76
N ASP A 201 33.80 23.73 64.65
CA ASP A 201 33.66 24.84 65.61
C ASP A 201 33.23 24.35 66.99
N GLN A 202 32.33 23.36 67.09
CA GLN A 202 32.01 22.72 68.37
C GLN A 202 33.19 21.90 68.92
N PHE A 203 33.98 21.27 68.07
CA PHE A 203 35.17 20.53 68.47
C PHE A 203 36.27 21.48 68.95
N ALA A 204 36.51 22.60 68.25
CA ALA A 204 37.40 23.68 68.65
C ALA A 204 36.91 24.37 69.93
N GLY A 205 35.58 24.52 70.11
CA GLY A 205 34.95 24.97 71.35
C GLY A 205 35.18 24.01 72.52
N LYS A 206 35.12 22.70 72.29
CA LYS A 206 35.44 21.68 73.32
C LYS A 206 36.92 21.59 73.62
N VAL A 207 37.81 21.71 72.63
CA VAL A 207 39.27 21.74 72.79
C VAL A 207 39.73 23.01 73.51
N SER A 208 39.09 24.16 73.24
CA SER A 208 39.32 25.41 73.99
C SER A 208 38.77 25.38 75.41
N LEU A 209 37.65 24.67 75.67
CA LEU A 209 37.18 24.39 77.03
C LEU A 209 38.11 23.42 77.80
N GLN A 210 38.83 22.54 77.10
CA GLN A 210 39.80 21.60 77.70
C GLN A 210 41.16 22.26 77.99
N LYS A 211 41.49 23.37 77.30
CA LYS A 211 42.73 24.13 77.44
C LYS A 211 42.37 25.53 77.94
N GLY A 212 42.09 25.63 79.25
CA GLY A 212 41.63 26.86 79.88
C GLY A 212 42.52 28.09 79.65
N ILE A 213 41.92 29.26 79.90
CA ILE A 213 42.42 30.66 79.80
C ILE A 213 42.04 31.31 78.44
N SER A 214 41.44 32.51 78.31
CA SER A 214 41.13 33.66 79.18
C SER A 214 39.87 34.37 78.61
N LEU A 215 39.01 34.90 79.48
CA LEU A 215 37.97 35.87 79.13
C LEU A 215 38.61 37.13 78.54
N ASN A 216 38.42 37.40 77.25
CA ASN A 216 38.29 38.73 76.65
C ASN A 216 38.21 38.64 75.12
N ALA A 217 37.01 38.36 74.60
CA ALA A 217 36.63 38.66 73.21
C ALA A 217 35.11 38.51 73.04
N ALA A 218 34.33 39.21 73.88
CA ALA A 218 32.91 39.40 73.66
C ALA A 218 32.69 40.78 73.05
N HIS A 219 33.05 40.96 71.78
CA HIS A 219 32.57 42.08 70.99
C HIS A 219 32.60 41.75 69.51
N ASN A 220 31.48 42.01 68.82
CA ASN A 220 31.22 41.90 67.38
C ASN A 220 30.88 40.52 66.80
N LEU A 221 29.69 40.01 67.14
CA LEU A 221 29.01 38.96 66.35
C LEU A 221 27.55 39.32 66.00
N LEU A 222 27.29 40.61 65.75
CA LEU A 222 25.96 41.09 65.33
C LEU A 222 26.07 42.28 64.35
N SER A 223 26.80 42.11 63.25
CA SER A 223 26.95 43.19 62.24
C SER A 223 27.10 42.72 60.77
N ALA A 224 26.87 41.45 60.44
CA ALA A 224 27.18 40.95 59.08
C ALA A 224 26.05 40.15 58.39
N ALA A 225 24.78 40.35 58.76
CA ALA A 225 23.65 39.65 58.14
C ALA A 225 22.55 40.58 57.59
N MET A 226 22.90 41.82 57.26
CA MET A 226 21.99 42.80 56.65
C MET A 226 22.76 43.58 55.58
N GLU A 227 23.09 42.93 54.47
CA GLU A 227 23.44 43.62 53.23
C GLU A 227 23.01 42.76 52.05
N ASN A 228 21.88 43.18 51.47
CA ASN A 228 21.58 43.24 50.04
C ASN A 228 22.02 42.06 49.15
N ASP A 229 21.03 41.36 48.62
CA ASP A 229 20.99 41.01 47.19
C ASP A 229 19.51 41.01 46.76
N GLU A 230 19.03 42.21 46.44
CA GLU A 230 18.04 42.34 45.38
C GLU A 230 18.77 42.07 44.06
N ASP A 231 18.43 40.97 43.39
CA ASP A 231 18.62 40.86 41.95
C ASP A 231 17.40 40.16 41.34
N ILE A 232 16.48 41.01 40.89
CA ILE A 232 15.50 40.73 39.85
C ILE A 232 16.27 40.67 38.53
N ILE A 233 16.34 39.51 37.85
CA ILE A 233 16.39 39.44 36.37
C ILE A 233 15.75 38.12 35.87
N PHE A 234 14.66 38.28 35.10
CA PHE A 234 13.93 37.41 34.13
C PHE A 234 13.71 35.91 34.41
#